data_AF-A0A8K0KKP0-F1
#
_entry.id   AF-A0A8K0KKP0-F1
#
_cell.length_a   1.000
_cell.length_b   1.000
_cell.length_c   1.000
_cell.angle_alpha   90.00
_cell.angle_beta   90.00
_cell.angle_gamma   90.00
#
_symmetry.space_group_name_H-M   'P 1'
#
loop_
_entity.id
_entity.type
_entity.pdbx_description
1 polymer ?
#
loop_
_entity_poly.entity_id
_entity_poly.type
_entity_poly.pdbx_seq_one_letter_code
_entity_poly.pdbx_strand_id
1 'polypeptide(L)'
;MKRKWKGIGKDIVQNSKLLFVSPILRFTFISITINLTFHIGYYGLMMWFPELFSRFDEYSREHPDHSASVCDVTNYVVNKGSHSHIDLCSDKIESFVFMESLITVAAAIPSNIFAVLCIDRLGRKFFLVFSTFTSGACAVGMFFVHNATENLVVSAVFSSAISCGNAALDCLITEIFPTNLRATGVAISMVAARLGGIIGNIVIAMLLDTYCPAPTFIVAGLLIGGGLLCLCLPNTTREPLS
;
A
#
# COMPACT_ATOMS: atom_id res chain seq x y z
N MET A 1 -21.35 -13.56 -33.07
CA MET A 1 -20.74 -13.31 -31.74
C MET A 1 -19.31 -13.85 -31.60
N LYS A 2 -19.04 -15.15 -31.73
CA LYS A 2 -17.69 -15.75 -31.52
C LYS A 2 -16.53 -15.11 -32.34
N ARG A 3 -16.78 -14.63 -33.56
CA ARG A 3 -15.76 -13.98 -34.42
C ARG A 3 -15.37 -12.57 -33.93
N LYS A 4 -16.30 -11.85 -33.30
CA LYS A 4 -16.08 -10.51 -32.73
C LYS A 4 -15.20 -10.58 -31.46
N TRP A 5 -15.44 -11.59 -30.62
CA TRP A 5 -14.63 -11.87 -29.42
C TRP A 5 -13.21 -12.31 -29.77
N LYS A 6 -13.03 -13.13 -30.82
CA LYS A 6 -11.70 -13.48 -31.34
C LYS A 6 -10.94 -12.28 -31.90
N GLY A 7 -11.63 -11.29 -32.47
CA GLY A 7 -11.03 -10.03 -32.92
C GLY A 7 -10.52 -9.21 -31.73
N ILE A 8 -11.40 -8.92 -30.78
CA ILE A 8 -11.06 -8.16 -29.56
C ILE A 8 -9.89 -8.80 -28.80
N GLY A 9 -9.88 -10.13 -28.65
CA GLY A 9 -8.77 -10.83 -27.99
C GLY A 9 -7.43 -10.68 -28.72
N LYS A 10 -7.44 -10.68 -30.06
CA LYS A 10 -6.23 -10.43 -30.85
C LYS A 10 -5.74 -8.99 -30.68
N ASP A 11 -6.65 -8.03 -30.69
CA ASP A 11 -6.33 -6.61 -30.52
C ASP A 11 -5.72 -6.33 -29.14
N ILE A 12 -6.28 -6.94 -28.08
CA ILE A 12 -5.72 -6.87 -26.72
C ILE A 12 -4.29 -7.43 -26.67
N VAL A 13 -4.06 -8.61 -27.25
CA VAL A 13 -2.73 -9.23 -27.27
C VAL A 13 -1.74 -8.39 -28.06
N GLN A 14 -2.16 -7.80 -29.17
CA GLN A 14 -1.32 -6.94 -29.99
C GLN A 14 -0.96 -5.64 -29.25
N ASN A 15 -1.94 -4.96 -28.66
CA ASN A 15 -1.70 -3.75 -27.86
C ASN A 15 -0.82 -4.02 -26.65
N SER A 16 -1.00 -5.17 -26.00
CA SER A 16 -0.14 -5.60 -24.89
C SER A 16 1.29 -5.81 -25.36
N LYS A 17 1.51 -6.46 -26.50
CA LYS A 17 2.86 -6.63 -27.07
C LYS A 17 3.53 -5.30 -27.37
N LEU A 18 2.79 -4.33 -27.91
CA LEU A 18 3.32 -3.00 -28.24
C LEU A 18 3.90 -2.29 -26.99
N LEU A 19 3.29 -2.47 -25.81
CA LEU A 19 3.80 -1.94 -24.54
C LEU A 19 5.17 -2.49 -24.13
N PHE A 20 5.52 -3.69 -24.59
CA PHE A 20 6.77 -4.39 -24.27
C PHE A 20 7.80 -4.33 -25.42
N VAL A 21 7.72 -3.32 -26.27
CA VAL A 21 8.70 -3.07 -27.34
C VAL A 21 9.40 -1.72 -27.09
N SER A 22 10.66 -1.62 -27.52
CA SER A 22 11.43 -0.37 -27.47
C SER A 22 10.74 0.71 -28.33
N PRO A 23 10.67 1.99 -27.92
CA PRO A 23 11.35 2.64 -26.79
C PRO A 23 10.59 2.66 -25.46
N ILE A 24 9.28 2.33 -25.44
CA ILE A 24 8.42 2.45 -24.25
C ILE A 24 8.63 1.36 -23.20
N LEU A 25 9.30 0.25 -23.56
CA LEU A 25 9.62 -0.87 -22.67
C LEU A 25 10.19 -0.43 -21.32
N ARG A 26 11.14 0.52 -21.32
CA ARG A 26 11.80 0.99 -20.08
C ARG A 26 10.80 1.65 -19.13
N PHE A 27 9.92 2.51 -19.65
CA PHE A 27 8.89 3.18 -18.86
C PHE A 27 7.83 2.20 -18.36
N THR A 28 7.39 1.27 -19.20
CA THR A 28 6.47 0.20 -18.82
C THR A 28 7.03 -0.63 -17.67
N PHE A 29 8.29 -1.08 -17.77
CA PHE A 29 8.92 -1.91 -16.74
C PHE A 29 9.05 -1.15 -15.42
N ILE A 30 9.58 0.08 -15.46
CA ILE A 30 9.73 0.92 -14.25
C ILE A 30 8.37 1.19 -13.60
N SER A 31 7.35 1.54 -14.38
CA SER A 31 6.00 1.80 -13.87
C SER A 31 5.37 0.55 -13.24
N ILE A 32 5.56 -0.64 -13.83
CA ILE A 32 5.08 -1.90 -13.26
C ILE A 32 5.79 -2.20 -11.94
N THR A 33 7.11 -2.03 -11.88
CA THR A 33 7.89 -2.28 -10.65
C THR A 33 7.49 -1.34 -9.52
N ILE A 34 7.33 -0.03 -9.81
CA ILE A 34 6.85 0.95 -8.83
C ILE A 34 5.45 0.56 -8.35
N ASN A 35 4.55 0.23 -9.26
CA ASN A 35 3.18 -0.11 -8.91
C ASN A 35 3.10 -1.38 -8.05
N LEU A 36 3.92 -2.38 -8.36
CA LEU A 36 4.01 -3.62 -7.61
C LEU A 36 4.57 -3.39 -6.19
N THR A 37 5.72 -2.71 -6.09
CA THR A 37 6.33 -2.40 -4.78
C THR A 37 5.44 -1.53 -3.89
N PHE A 38 4.81 -0.52 -4.47
CA PHE A 38 3.85 0.34 -3.78
C PHE A 38 2.66 -0.44 -3.23
N HIS A 39 2.03 -1.28 -4.05
CA HIS A 39 0.84 -2.04 -3.63
C HIS A 39 1.15 -3.21 -2.70
N ILE A 40 2.35 -3.82 -2.79
CA ILE A 40 2.81 -4.81 -1.79
C ILE A 40 2.87 -4.16 -0.41
N GLY A 41 3.51 -2.99 -0.31
CA GLY A 41 3.64 -2.26 0.96
C GLY A 41 2.31 -1.72 1.48
N TYR A 42 1.49 -1.15 0.59
CA TYR A 42 0.19 -0.60 0.94
C TYR A 42 -0.77 -1.65 1.48
N TYR A 43 -1.12 -2.65 0.66
CA TYR A 43 -2.16 -3.59 1.03
C TYR A 43 -1.73 -4.49 2.18
N GLY A 44 -0.46 -4.94 2.16
CA GLY A 44 0.05 -5.80 3.21
C GLY A 44 -0.04 -5.14 4.59
N LEU A 45 0.38 -3.88 4.71
CA LEU A 45 0.40 -3.19 6.01
C LEU A 45 -0.98 -2.62 6.39
N MET A 46 -1.77 -2.15 5.42
CA MET A 46 -3.11 -1.62 5.68
C MET A 46 -4.08 -2.69 6.21
N MET A 47 -4.02 -3.93 5.69
CA MET A 47 -4.85 -5.02 6.21
C MET A 47 -4.49 -5.44 7.62
N TRP A 48 -3.29 -5.10 8.07
CA TRP A 48 -2.84 -5.42 9.41
C TRP A 48 -3.24 -4.38 10.47
N PHE A 49 -3.61 -3.16 10.08
CA PHE A 49 -3.99 -2.13 11.07
C PHE A 49 -5.15 -2.53 11.99
N PRO A 50 -6.30 -3.04 11.50
CA PRO A 50 -7.40 -3.42 12.38
C PRO A 50 -6.99 -4.54 13.35
N GLU A 51 -6.20 -5.50 12.85
CA GLU A 51 -5.65 -6.58 13.68
C GLU A 51 -4.73 -6.01 14.75
N LEU A 52 -3.82 -5.10 14.39
CA LEU A 52 -2.91 -4.46 15.33
C LEU A 52 -3.65 -3.66 16.40
N PHE A 53 -4.69 -2.90 16.02
CA PHE A 53 -5.57 -2.22 16.99
C PHE A 53 -6.25 -3.22 17.94
N SER A 54 -6.71 -4.36 17.43
CA SER A 54 -7.28 -5.43 18.26
C SER A 54 -6.26 -6.00 19.24
N ARG A 55 -5.01 -6.22 18.81
CA ARG A 55 -3.94 -6.74 19.70
C ARG A 55 -3.56 -5.75 20.79
N PHE A 56 -3.49 -4.46 20.46
CA PHE A 56 -3.24 -3.40 21.43
C PHE A 56 -4.40 -3.24 22.44
N ASP A 57 -5.65 -3.34 21.98
CA ASP A 57 -6.82 -3.30 22.86
C ASP A 57 -6.82 -4.47 23.84
N GLU A 58 -6.59 -5.69 23.34
CA GLU A 58 -6.55 -6.89 24.18
C GLU A 58 -5.44 -6.83 25.23
N TYR A 59 -4.23 -6.41 24.84
CA TYR A 59 -3.12 -6.25 25.77
C TYR A 59 -3.39 -5.18 26.83
N SER A 60 -3.90 -4.01 26.41
CA SER A 60 -4.16 -2.88 27.31
C SER A 60 -5.24 -3.18 28.35
N ARG A 61 -6.18 -4.08 28.03
CA ARG A 61 -7.23 -4.50 28.97
C ARG A 61 -6.70 -5.42 30.07
N GLU A 62 -5.75 -6.29 29.75
CA GLU A 62 -5.15 -7.19 30.74
C GLU A 62 -3.99 -6.54 31.52
N HIS A 63 -3.33 -5.54 30.93
CA HIS A 63 -2.21 -4.83 31.54
C HIS A 63 -2.39 -3.30 31.43
N PRO A 64 -3.29 -2.69 32.23
CA PRO A 64 -3.63 -1.27 32.12
C PRO A 64 -2.46 -0.31 32.41
N ASP A 65 -1.46 -0.75 33.18
CA ASP A 65 -0.32 0.08 33.61
C ASP A 65 0.98 -0.16 32.80
N HIS A 66 0.97 -1.07 31.82
CA HIS A 66 2.18 -1.41 31.05
C HIS A 66 2.02 -1.03 29.58
N SER A 67 2.94 -0.22 29.08
CA SER A 67 3.11 0.04 27.65
C SER A 67 3.77 -1.18 26.98
N ALA A 68 3.29 -1.57 25.81
CA ALA A 68 3.82 -2.69 25.06
C ALA A 68 4.20 -2.27 23.65
N SER A 69 5.33 -2.77 23.15
CA SER A 69 5.66 -2.58 21.75
C SER A 69 4.75 -3.42 20.86
N VAL A 70 4.73 -3.09 19.57
CA VAL A 70 4.09 -3.88 18.52
C VAL A 70 4.50 -5.37 18.58
N CYS A 71 5.73 -5.67 19.00
CA CYS A 71 6.20 -7.06 19.13
C CYS A 71 5.75 -7.74 20.40
N ASP A 72 5.60 -7.01 21.49
CA ASP A 72 5.11 -7.56 22.74
C ASP A 72 3.64 -7.97 22.61
N VAL A 73 2.81 -7.10 22.02
CA VAL A 73 1.38 -7.40 21.77
C VAL A 73 1.20 -8.54 20.77
N THR A 74 2.07 -8.64 19.76
CA THR A 74 2.03 -9.74 18.78
C THR A 74 2.42 -11.07 19.42
N ASN A 75 3.55 -11.11 20.14
CA ASN A 75 3.99 -12.32 20.85
C ASN A 75 2.98 -12.77 21.91
N TYR A 76 2.35 -11.82 22.61
CA TYR A 76 1.31 -12.10 23.59
C TYR A 76 0.13 -12.84 22.96
N VAL A 77 -0.41 -12.35 21.83
CA VAL A 77 -1.55 -12.99 21.14
C VAL A 77 -1.15 -14.34 20.54
N VAL A 78 0.02 -14.45 19.92
CA VAL A 78 0.52 -15.72 19.36
C VAL A 78 0.67 -16.78 20.46
N ASN A 79 1.25 -16.41 21.60
CA ASN A 79 1.46 -17.33 22.71
C ASN A 79 0.14 -17.72 23.41
N LYS A 80 -0.82 -16.79 23.51
CA LYS A 80 -2.17 -17.05 24.03
C LYS A 80 -2.96 -17.96 23.10
N GLY A 81 -2.90 -17.73 21.78
CA GLY A 81 -3.60 -18.51 20.75
C GLY A 81 -3.04 -19.91 20.53
N SER A 82 -1.75 -20.13 20.77
CA SER A 82 -1.14 -21.48 20.63
C SER A 82 -1.54 -22.46 21.74
N HIS A 83 -2.19 -21.99 22.81
CA HIS A 83 -2.62 -22.80 23.97
C HIS A 83 -4.14 -23.05 24.05
N SER A 84 -4.96 -22.42 23.21
CA SER A 84 -6.43 -22.57 23.23
C SER A 84 -6.89 -23.69 22.30
N HIS A 85 -6.73 -24.94 22.73
CA HIS A 85 -7.21 -26.11 21.98
C HIS A 85 -8.72 -26.36 22.09
N ILE A 86 -9.46 -25.62 22.94
CA ILE A 86 -10.89 -25.79 23.17
C ILE A 86 -11.43 -24.48 23.75
N ASP A 87 -11.88 -23.51 22.94
CA ASP A 87 -12.87 -22.51 23.40
C ASP A 87 -13.54 -21.80 22.22
N LEU A 88 -14.83 -21.47 22.42
CA LEU A 88 -15.68 -20.73 21.50
C LEU A 88 -14.97 -19.48 20.97
N CYS A 89 -14.91 -19.30 19.65
CA CYS A 89 -14.57 -18.00 19.07
C CYS A 89 -15.56 -16.95 19.60
N SER A 90 -15.07 -15.99 20.39
CA SER A 90 -15.86 -14.84 20.79
C SER A 90 -15.92 -13.89 19.59
N ASP A 91 -17.04 -13.88 18.86
CA ASP A 91 -17.28 -12.99 17.72
C ASP A 91 -17.41 -11.49 18.11
N LYS A 92 -17.18 -11.14 19.38
CA LYS A 92 -17.36 -9.78 19.90
C LYS A 92 -16.13 -8.92 19.68
N ILE A 93 -16.04 -8.32 18.49
CA ILE A 93 -15.10 -7.22 18.22
C ILE A 93 -15.68 -5.94 18.86
N GLU A 94 -14.90 -5.27 19.72
CA GLU A 94 -15.33 -4.06 20.41
C GLU A 94 -15.46 -2.86 19.47
N SER A 95 -16.43 -1.99 19.74
CA SER A 95 -16.75 -0.82 18.90
C SER A 95 -15.60 0.19 18.76
N PHE A 96 -14.66 0.19 19.72
CA PHE A 96 -13.49 1.07 19.70
C PHE A 96 -12.54 0.76 18.54
N VAL A 97 -12.22 -0.51 18.27
CA VAL A 97 -11.34 -0.94 17.16
C VAL A 97 -11.89 -0.52 15.79
N PHE A 98 -13.22 -0.58 15.64
CA PHE A 98 -13.89 -0.10 14.43
C PHE A 98 -13.76 1.43 14.28
N MET A 99 -13.89 2.19 15.36
CA MET A 99 -13.73 3.65 15.32
C MET A 99 -12.30 4.06 14.96
N GLU A 100 -11.29 3.42 15.55
CA GLU A 100 -9.87 3.67 15.25
C GLU A 100 -9.54 3.37 13.77
N SER A 101 -10.10 2.27 13.25
CA SER A 101 -9.98 1.91 11.82
C SER A 101 -10.69 2.93 10.91
N LEU A 102 -11.88 3.39 11.30
CA LEU A 102 -12.63 4.42 10.57
C LEU A 102 -11.88 5.75 10.55
N ILE A 103 -11.31 6.18 11.67
CA ILE A 103 -10.51 7.40 11.79
C ILE A 103 -9.30 7.32 10.85
N THR A 104 -8.60 6.18 10.84
CA THR A 104 -7.43 5.93 9.98
C THR A 104 -7.75 6.08 8.49
N VAL A 105 -8.91 5.57 8.04
CA VAL A 105 -9.34 5.71 6.64
C VAL A 105 -9.91 7.10 6.36
N ALA A 106 -10.62 7.71 7.30
CA ALA A 106 -11.16 9.06 7.17
C ALA A 106 -10.04 10.11 7.03
N ALA A 107 -8.89 9.91 7.68
CA ALA A 107 -7.71 10.76 7.56
C ALA A 107 -7.16 10.85 6.12
N ALA A 108 -7.47 9.88 5.26
CA ALA A 108 -7.08 9.92 3.85
C ALA A 108 -7.87 10.95 3.03
N ILE A 109 -9.09 11.32 3.44
CA ILE A 109 -9.97 12.25 2.71
C ILE A 109 -9.32 13.64 2.56
N PRO A 110 -8.92 14.34 3.64
CA PRO A 110 -8.29 15.66 3.51
C PRO A 110 -6.95 15.58 2.76
N SER A 111 -6.19 14.49 2.95
CA SER A 111 -4.94 14.26 2.22
C SER A 111 -5.15 14.20 0.71
N ASN A 112 -6.17 13.47 0.25
CA ASN A 112 -6.50 13.37 -1.17
C ASN A 112 -7.01 14.69 -1.76
N ILE A 113 -7.83 15.44 -1.02
CA ILE A 113 -8.26 16.77 -1.47
C ILE A 113 -7.04 17.68 -1.66
N PHE A 114 -6.11 17.68 -0.70
CA PHE A 114 -4.87 18.44 -0.81
C PHE A 114 -4.00 17.97 -1.99
N ALA A 115 -3.87 16.66 -2.17
CA ALA A 115 -3.14 16.07 -3.30
C ALA A 115 -3.70 16.55 -4.64
N VAL A 116 -5.01 16.44 -4.85
CA VAL A 116 -5.67 16.86 -6.10
C VAL A 116 -5.47 18.35 -6.39
N LEU A 117 -5.53 19.22 -5.37
CA LEU A 117 -5.35 20.66 -5.56
C LEU A 117 -3.90 21.06 -5.86
N CYS A 118 -2.94 20.33 -5.33
CA CYS A 118 -1.52 20.68 -5.41
C CYS A 118 -0.73 19.89 -6.47
N ILE A 119 -1.25 18.77 -6.97
CA ILE A 119 -0.55 17.87 -7.88
C ILE A 119 -0.14 18.54 -9.20
N ASP A 120 -0.98 19.42 -9.73
CA ASP A 120 -0.68 20.17 -10.96
C ASP A 120 0.35 21.29 -10.75
N ARG A 121 0.58 21.71 -9.50
CA ARG A 121 1.52 22.78 -9.14
C ARG A 121 2.90 22.25 -8.75
N LEU A 122 2.97 21.19 -7.94
CA LEU A 122 4.23 20.62 -7.44
C LEU A 122 4.76 19.46 -8.30
N GLY A 123 3.92 18.93 -9.18
CA GLY A 123 4.26 17.81 -10.06
C GLY A 123 4.02 16.44 -9.41
N ARG A 124 3.69 15.47 -10.26
CA ARG A 124 3.25 14.12 -9.86
C ARG A 124 4.39 13.34 -9.20
N LYS A 125 5.60 13.46 -9.76
CA LYS A 125 6.82 12.83 -9.25
C LYS A 125 7.17 13.28 -7.83
N PHE A 126 7.00 14.57 -7.51
CA PHE A 126 7.26 15.09 -6.18
C PHE A 126 6.32 14.47 -5.15
N PHE A 127 5.01 14.44 -5.45
CA PHE A 127 4.01 13.82 -4.59
C PHE A 127 4.26 12.32 -4.38
N LEU A 128 4.65 11.60 -5.44
CA LEU A 128 4.92 10.17 -5.35
C LEU A 128 6.17 9.86 -4.51
N VAL A 129 7.24 10.64 -4.65
CA VAL A 129 8.45 10.49 -3.81
C VAL A 129 8.16 10.89 -2.36
N PHE A 130 7.48 12.01 -2.15
CA PHE A 130 7.14 12.48 -0.81
C PHE A 130 6.26 11.49 -0.05
N SER A 131 5.22 10.95 -0.71
CA SER A 131 4.33 9.96 -0.12
C SER A 131 5.03 8.66 0.21
N THR A 132 5.85 8.11 -0.69
CA THR A 132 6.59 6.86 -0.47
C THR A 132 7.66 6.97 0.62
N PHE A 133 8.33 8.12 0.73
CA PHE A 133 9.25 8.38 1.85
C PHE A 133 8.50 8.54 3.17
N THR A 134 7.40 9.28 3.18
CA THR A 134 6.60 9.48 4.40
C THR A 134 5.99 8.16 4.88
N SER A 135 5.42 7.36 3.98
CA SER A 135 4.87 6.05 4.34
C SER A 135 5.94 5.05 4.76
N GLY A 136 7.12 5.06 4.10
CA GLY A 136 8.28 4.27 4.54
C GLY A 136 8.78 4.66 5.93
N ALA A 137 8.83 5.96 6.23
CA ALA A 137 9.20 6.46 7.55
C ALA A 137 8.17 6.07 8.62
N CYS A 138 6.87 6.13 8.30
CA CYS A 138 5.80 5.64 9.19
C CYS A 138 5.91 4.12 9.43
N ALA A 139 6.25 3.33 8.41
CA ALA A 139 6.45 1.89 8.56
C ALA A 139 7.61 1.57 9.52
N VAL A 140 8.72 2.32 9.47
CA VAL A 140 9.79 2.23 10.48
C VAL A 140 9.31 2.74 11.85
N GLY A 141 8.55 3.83 11.87
CA GLY A 141 8.00 4.42 13.08
C GLY A 141 7.11 3.46 13.88
N MET A 142 6.39 2.55 13.22
CA MET A 142 5.59 1.52 13.90
C MET A 142 6.40 0.63 14.81
N PHE A 143 7.68 0.39 14.52
CA PHE A 143 8.54 -0.38 15.42
C PHE A 143 8.74 0.31 16.79
N PHE A 144 8.63 1.64 16.83
CA PHE A 144 8.83 2.44 18.05
C PHE A 144 7.52 2.81 18.75
N VAL A 145 6.38 2.26 18.32
CA VAL A 145 5.08 2.51 18.94
C VAL A 145 4.93 1.68 20.20
N HIS A 146 4.60 2.34 21.31
CA HIS A 146 4.42 1.70 22.62
C HIS A 146 3.00 1.87 23.19
N ASN A 147 2.16 2.68 22.54
CA ASN A 147 0.81 3.01 22.98
C ASN A 147 -0.21 2.87 21.85
N ALA A 148 -1.47 2.56 22.19
CA ALA A 148 -2.57 2.47 21.22
C ALA A 148 -2.81 3.80 20.46
N THR A 149 -2.68 4.94 21.16
CA THR A 149 -2.83 6.27 20.56
C THR A 149 -1.71 6.61 19.58
N GLU A 150 -0.46 6.23 19.90
CA GLU A 150 0.67 6.34 18.98
C GLU A 150 0.46 5.48 17.74
N ASN A 151 -0.06 4.25 17.92
CA ASN A 151 -0.40 3.36 16.81
C ASN A 151 -1.44 4.00 15.87
N LEU A 152 -2.48 4.61 16.44
CA LEU A 152 -3.51 5.31 15.66
C LEU A 152 -2.91 6.44 14.83
N VAL A 153 -2.10 7.30 15.45
CA VAL A 153 -1.50 8.45 14.77
C VAL A 153 -0.59 7.98 13.63
N VAL A 154 0.28 7.00 13.87
CA VAL A 154 1.19 6.47 12.83
C VAL A 154 0.42 5.79 11.70
N SER A 155 -0.62 5.02 12.03
CA SER A 155 -1.47 4.34 11.03
C SER A 155 -2.28 5.34 10.19
N ALA A 156 -2.81 6.40 10.81
CA ALA A 156 -3.51 7.48 10.13
C ALA A 156 -2.59 8.24 9.17
N VAL A 157 -1.39 8.61 9.61
CA VAL A 157 -0.41 9.29 8.75
C VAL A 157 0.03 8.39 7.59
N PHE A 158 0.26 7.10 7.85
CA PHE A 158 0.58 6.13 6.80
C PHE A 158 -0.54 6.03 5.76
N SER A 159 -1.79 5.88 6.21
CA SER A 159 -2.99 5.83 5.35
C SER A 159 -3.12 7.10 4.50
N SER A 160 -2.98 8.28 5.10
CA SER A 160 -3.02 9.56 4.39
C SER A 160 -1.89 9.71 3.36
N ALA A 161 -0.66 9.32 3.71
CA ALA A 161 0.49 9.41 2.83
C ALA A 161 0.35 8.46 1.63
N ILE A 162 -0.03 7.21 1.87
CA ILE A 162 -0.24 6.23 0.80
C ILE A 162 -1.40 6.63 -0.10
N SER A 163 -2.52 7.12 0.44
CA SER A 163 -3.64 7.53 -0.40
C SER A 163 -3.25 8.64 -1.39
N CYS A 164 -2.50 9.62 -0.91
CA CYS A 164 -1.92 10.68 -1.73
C CYS A 164 -0.94 10.13 -2.79
N GLY A 165 -0.08 9.19 -2.41
CA GLY A 165 0.82 8.51 -3.34
C GLY A 165 0.09 7.70 -4.41
N ASN A 166 -1.00 7.04 -4.05
CA ASN A 166 -1.82 6.27 -4.97
C ASN A 166 -2.47 7.17 -6.02
N ALA A 167 -3.04 8.30 -5.60
CA ALA A 167 -3.60 9.28 -6.52
C ALA A 167 -2.54 9.81 -7.51
N ALA A 168 -1.33 10.13 -7.01
CA ALA A 168 -0.23 10.58 -7.85
C ALA A 168 0.26 9.50 -8.84
N LEU A 169 0.31 8.24 -8.39
CA LEU A 169 0.70 7.09 -9.19
C LEU A 169 -0.32 6.81 -10.31
N ASP A 170 -1.61 6.86 -10.01
CA ASP A 170 -2.68 6.68 -11.01
C ASP A 170 -2.64 7.77 -12.08
N CYS A 171 -2.44 9.04 -11.70
CA CYS A 171 -2.22 10.11 -12.67
C CYS A 171 -0.99 9.85 -13.54
N LEU A 172 0.15 9.50 -12.91
CA LEU A 172 1.41 9.25 -13.60
C LEU A 172 1.30 8.11 -14.63
N ILE A 173 0.61 7.01 -14.29
CA ILE A 173 0.35 5.89 -15.21
C ILE A 173 -0.39 6.39 -16.47
N THR A 174 -1.41 7.23 -16.31
CA THR A 174 -2.17 7.74 -17.47
C THR A 174 -1.37 8.69 -18.36
N GLU A 175 -0.38 9.39 -17.80
CA GLU A 175 0.49 10.34 -18.53
C GLU A 175 1.64 9.66 -19.26
N ILE A 176 2.21 8.59 -18.69
CA ILE A 176 3.34 7.85 -19.29
C ILE A 176 2.92 7.09 -20.56
N PHE A 177 1.70 6.54 -20.58
CA PHE A 177 1.25 5.72 -21.71
C PHE A 177 0.64 6.57 -22.84
N PRO A 178 1.04 6.32 -24.11
CA PRO A 178 0.53 7.06 -25.25
C PRO A 178 -0.97 6.78 -25.46
N THR A 179 -1.71 7.73 -26.02
CA THR A 179 -3.18 7.70 -26.13
C THR A 179 -3.73 6.38 -26.69
N ASN A 180 -3.07 5.81 -27.70
CA ASN A 180 -3.47 4.57 -28.37
C ASN A 180 -3.32 3.32 -27.50
N LEU A 181 -2.43 3.35 -26.50
CA LEU A 181 -2.10 2.22 -25.63
C LEU A 181 -2.45 2.48 -24.16
N ARG A 182 -2.93 3.69 -23.82
CA ARG A 182 -3.21 4.13 -22.45
C ARG A 182 -4.13 3.17 -21.70
N ALA A 183 -5.25 2.78 -22.31
CA ALA A 183 -6.19 1.85 -21.68
C ALA A 183 -5.53 0.49 -21.36
N THR A 184 -4.71 -0.04 -22.27
CA THR A 184 -3.99 -1.30 -22.07
C THR A 184 -2.90 -1.18 -21.02
N GLY A 185 -2.17 -0.06 -20.99
CA GLY A 185 -1.13 0.20 -19.98
C GLY A 185 -1.69 0.38 -18.57
N VAL A 186 -2.81 1.10 -18.43
CA VAL A 186 -3.56 1.19 -17.16
C VAL A 186 -4.04 -0.19 -16.73
N ALA A 187 -4.61 -0.99 -17.63
CA ALA A 187 -5.09 -2.33 -17.30
C ALA A 187 -3.96 -3.26 -16.82
N ILE A 188 -2.81 -3.29 -17.50
CA ILE A 188 -1.63 -4.07 -17.08
C ILE A 188 -1.13 -3.59 -15.71
N SER A 189 -1.11 -2.28 -15.49
CA SER A 189 -0.72 -1.70 -14.21
C SER A 189 -1.69 -2.13 -13.10
N MET A 190 -3.01 -2.07 -13.31
CA MET A 190 -3.98 -2.56 -12.31
C MET A 190 -3.80 -4.04 -11.99
N VAL A 191 -3.47 -4.89 -12.98
CA VAL A 191 -3.16 -6.30 -12.72
C VAL A 191 -1.93 -6.42 -11.82
N ALA A 192 -0.87 -5.64 -12.08
CA ALA A 192 0.33 -5.62 -11.24
C ALA A 192 0.02 -5.12 -9.81
N ALA A 193 -0.83 -4.11 -9.66
CA ALA A 193 -1.28 -3.62 -8.35
C ALA A 193 -2.03 -4.71 -7.55
N ARG A 194 -2.93 -5.45 -8.20
CA ARG A 194 -3.67 -6.55 -7.55
C ARG A 194 -2.78 -7.71 -7.17
N LEU A 195 -1.84 -8.09 -8.04
CA LEU A 195 -0.83 -9.10 -7.73
C LEU A 195 0.04 -8.65 -6.55
N GLY A 196 0.44 -7.38 -6.53
CA GLY A 196 1.18 -6.80 -5.42
C GLY A 196 0.42 -6.91 -4.09
N GLY A 197 -0.87 -6.60 -4.08
CA GLY A 197 -1.69 -6.76 -2.87
C GLY A 197 -1.83 -8.20 -2.39
N ILE A 198 -2.02 -9.15 -3.30
CA ILE A 198 -2.08 -10.58 -2.96
C ILE A 198 -0.75 -11.04 -2.35
N ILE A 199 0.37 -10.69 -3.00
CA ILE A 199 1.71 -11.06 -2.52
C ILE A 199 1.98 -10.41 -1.16
N GLY A 200 1.70 -9.11 -1.01
CA GLY A 200 1.92 -8.37 0.23
C GLY A 200 1.18 -8.95 1.42
N ASN A 201 -0.10 -9.29 1.24
CA ASN A 201 -0.89 -9.94 2.29
C ASN A 201 -0.32 -11.28 2.71
N ILE A 202 -0.02 -12.15 1.75
CA ILE A 202 0.47 -13.51 2.04
C ILE A 202 1.81 -13.43 2.77
N VAL A 203 2.74 -12.60 2.28
CA VAL A 203 4.06 -12.43 2.89
C VAL A 203 3.95 -11.88 4.31
N ILE A 204 3.17 -10.81 4.52
CA ILE A 204 3.05 -10.19 5.84
C ILE A 204 2.33 -11.11 6.82
N ALA A 205 1.27 -11.82 6.39
CA ALA A 205 0.59 -12.79 7.24
C ALA A 205 1.53 -13.90 7.73
N MET A 206 2.41 -14.43 6.87
CA MET A 206 3.36 -15.48 7.28
C MET A 206 4.49 -14.94 8.18
N LEU A 207 4.95 -13.71 7.95
CA LEU A 207 6.09 -13.15 8.67
C LEU A 207 5.71 -12.58 10.04
N LEU A 208 4.47 -12.14 10.20
CA LEU A 208 3.99 -11.53 11.44
C LEU A 208 4.16 -12.43 12.66
N ASP A 209 3.83 -13.70 12.52
CA ASP A 209 3.84 -14.65 13.64
C ASP A 209 5.24 -15.21 13.93
N THR A 210 6.20 -15.04 13.00
CA THR A 210 7.54 -15.66 13.11
C THR A 210 8.64 -14.64 13.42
N TYR A 211 8.57 -13.43 12.84
CA TYR A 211 9.59 -12.39 12.98
C TYR A 211 8.94 -11.01 13.03
N CYS A 212 8.49 -10.59 14.21
CA CYS A 212 7.77 -9.34 14.39
C CYS A 212 8.38 -8.07 13.73
N PRO A 213 9.71 -7.79 13.77
CA PRO A 213 10.24 -6.60 13.11
C PRO A 213 10.36 -6.75 11.58
N ALA A 214 10.31 -7.97 11.04
CA ALA A 214 10.60 -8.18 9.62
C ALA A 214 9.57 -7.54 8.67
N PRO A 215 8.24 -7.65 8.90
CA PRO A 215 7.24 -7.02 8.03
C PRO A 215 7.40 -5.50 7.89
N THR A 216 7.68 -4.78 8.99
CA THR A 216 7.78 -3.32 8.99
C THR A 216 9.00 -2.84 8.21
N PHE A 217 10.16 -3.48 8.39
CA PHE A 217 11.38 -3.17 7.64
C PHE A 217 11.28 -3.54 6.16
N ILE A 218 10.64 -4.67 5.83
CA ILE A 218 10.42 -5.08 4.44
C ILE A 218 9.51 -4.06 3.74
N VAL A 219 8.41 -3.66 4.36
CA VAL A 219 7.50 -2.65 3.80
C VAL A 219 8.20 -1.31 3.64
N ALA A 220 8.96 -0.86 4.65
CA ALA A 220 9.75 0.36 4.55
C ALA A 220 10.74 0.33 3.38
N GLY A 221 11.49 -0.78 3.23
CA GLY A 221 12.43 -0.96 2.13
C GLY A 221 11.75 -0.98 0.75
N LEU A 222 10.60 -1.64 0.63
CA LEU A 222 9.84 -1.68 -0.63
C LEU A 222 9.26 -0.31 -1.00
N LEU A 223 8.70 0.43 -0.03
CA LEU A 223 8.12 1.76 -0.28
C LEU A 223 9.21 2.78 -0.63
N ILE A 224 10.30 2.83 0.15
CA ILE A 224 11.42 3.75 -0.12
C ILE A 224 12.11 3.37 -1.43
N GLY A 225 12.35 2.07 -1.68
CA GLY A 225 12.93 1.57 -2.91
C GLY A 225 12.08 1.89 -4.15
N GLY A 226 10.77 1.71 -4.05
CA GLY A 226 9.81 2.10 -5.09
C GLY A 226 9.83 3.61 -5.35
N GLY A 227 9.85 4.42 -4.29
CA GLY A 227 9.98 5.88 -4.37
C GLY A 227 11.27 6.34 -5.05
N LEU A 228 12.41 5.72 -4.71
CA LEU A 228 13.70 6.00 -5.35
C LEU A 228 13.70 5.62 -6.83
N LEU A 229 13.07 4.49 -7.19
CA LEU A 229 12.93 4.08 -8.59
C LEU A 229 12.11 5.10 -9.41
N CYS A 230 11.20 5.84 -8.77
CA CYS A 230 10.48 6.95 -9.41
C CYS A 230 11.41 8.09 -9.83
N LEU A 231 12.58 8.24 -9.21
CA LEU A 231 13.56 9.26 -9.63
C LEU A 231 14.12 8.99 -11.02
N CYS A 232 14.14 7.72 -11.45
CA CYS A 232 14.57 7.31 -12.79
C CYS A 232 13.54 7.60 -13.89
N LEU A 233 12.29 7.92 -13.53
CA LEU A 233 11.28 8.34 -14.50
C LEU A 233 11.53 9.79 -14.95
N PRO A 234 11.43 10.07 -16.27
CA PRO A 234 11.47 11.43 -16.78
C PRO A 234 10.29 12.22 -16.23
N ASN A 235 10.49 13.52 -16.02
CA ASN A 235 9.46 14.38 -15.49
C ASN A 235 8.41 14.63 -16.58
N THR A 236 7.25 13.96 -16.51
CA THR A 236 6.14 14.13 -17.47
C THR A 236 5.31 15.39 -17.23
N THR A 237 5.70 16.23 -16.25
CA THR A 237 4.98 17.45 -15.89
C THR A 237 5.05 18.45 -17.06
N ARG A 238 3.94 18.57 -17.81
CA ARG A 238 3.68 19.56 -18.89
C ARG A 238 4.26 19.28 -20.28
N GLU A 239 4.64 18.06 -20.62
CA GLU A 239 4.93 17.70 -22.01
C GLU A 239 3.82 16.80 -22.60
N PRO A 240 3.08 17.24 -23.63
CA PRO A 240 2.23 16.34 -24.38
C PRO A 240 3.13 15.37 -25.15
N LEU A 241 3.07 14.09 -24.82
CA LEU A 241 3.64 13.03 -25.65
C LEU A 241 2.74 12.89 -26.90
N SER A 242 3.05 13.71 -27.91
CA SER A 242 2.51 13.61 -29.27
C SER A 242 3.09 12.41 -30.01
#